data_AF-A0A397UL54-F1
#
_entry.id   AF-A0A397UL54-F1
#
_cell.length_a   1.000
_cell.length_b   1.000
_cell.length_c   1.000
_cell.angle_alpha   90.00
_cell.angle_beta   90.00
_cell.angle_gamma   90.00
#
_symmetry.space_group_name_H-M   'P 1'
#
loop_
_entity.id
_entity.type
_entity.pdbx_description
1 polymer ?
#
loop_
_entity_poly.entity_id
_entity_poly.type
_entity_poly.pdbx_seq_one_letter_code
_entity_poly.pdbx_strand_id
1 'polypeptide(L)'
;MDVRIYLDAFLEIVNIQKAIFHEISLIVQELTKIEGQANKTNQTYQKNWIEFGEHIIETIKTHLNTIITTAQQNSYFRHTILTSLELVEVECRAERFRVKYPPTGIITPTIQWVVKNKCSEIEGTCEYICNEMIPRMNAEHFENQFKLRVEEIYQEVSDLRKAAMRDIPLTYEEKLEIRRAMNSEFRGSGVIYIY
;
A
#
# COMPACT_ATOMS: atom_id res chain seq x y z
N MET A 1 29.45 20.05 -5.64
CA MET A 1 28.25 19.97 -4.77
C MET A 1 28.40 18.67 -3.99
N ASP A 2 28.23 18.72 -2.66
CA ASP A 2 28.29 17.51 -1.85
C ASP A 2 27.08 16.62 -2.21
N VAL A 3 27.35 15.44 -2.77
CA VAL A 3 26.31 14.49 -3.22
C VAL A 3 25.36 14.15 -2.07
N ARG A 4 25.86 14.12 -0.83
CA ARG A 4 25.02 13.89 0.33
C ARG A 4 23.99 15.00 0.54
N ILE A 5 24.39 16.26 0.43
CA ILE A 5 23.46 17.41 0.55
C ILE A 5 22.39 17.34 -0.55
N TYR A 6 22.78 16.94 -1.76
CA TYR A 6 21.84 16.72 -2.85
C TYR A 6 20.83 15.61 -2.53
N LEU A 7 21.29 14.44 -2.06
CA LEU A 7 20.42 13.33 -1.68
C LEU A 7 19.45 13.72 -0.57
N ASP A 8 19.94 14.39 0.47
CA ASP A 8 19.11 14.83 1.61
C ASP A 8 18.04 15.85 1.15
N ALA A 9 18.41 16.81 0.29
CA ALA A 9 17.44 17.79 -0.25
C ALA A 9 16.35 17.13 -1.11
N PHE A 10 16.70 16.14 -1.92
CA PHE A 10 15.72 15.42 -2.74
C PHE A 10 14.80 14.52 -1.90
N LEU A 11 15.30 13.95 -0.81
CA LEU A 11 14.46 13.23 0.16
C LEU A 11 13.43 14.17 0.82
N GLU A 12 13.79 15.41 1.12
CA GLU A 12 12.82 16.40 1.62
C GLU A 12 11.73 16.74 0.59
N ILE A 13 12.09 16.85 -0.70
CA ILE A 13 11.10 17.02 -1.78
C ILE A 13 10.13 15.83 -1.80
N VAL A 14 10.64 14.61 -1.68
CA VAL A 14 9.81 13.40 -1.60
C VAL A 14 8.88 13.44 -0.38
N ASN A 15 9.38 13.86 0.80
CA ASN A 15 8.55 13.99 2.00
C ASN A 15 7.39 14.97 1.81
N ILE A 16 7.64 16.11 1.16
CA ILE A 16 6.60 17.09 0.80
C ILE A 16 5.58 16.45 -0.14
N GLN A 17 6.03 15.72 -1.17
CA GLN A 17 5.12 15.04 -2.09
C GLN A 17 4.28 13.95 -1.41
N LYS A 18 4.85 13.19 -0.46
CA LYS A 18 4.11 12.22 0.35
C LYS A 18 3.03 12.90 1.20
N ALA A 19 3.35 14.06 1.80
CA ALA A 19 2.36 14.84 2.56
C ALA A 19 1.22 15.33 1.66
N ILE A 20 1.54 15.85 0.47
CA ILE A 20 0.54 16.24 -0.53
C ILE A 20 -0.34 15.04 -0.91
N PHE A 21 0.26 13.87 -1.16
CA PHE A 21 -0.49 12.65 -1.48
C PHE A 21 -1.42 12.20 -0.34
N HIS A 22 -0.98 12.35 0.91
CA HIS A 22 -1.82 12.09 2.08
C HIS A 22 -3.06 13.00 2.09
N GLU A 23 -2.88 14.30 1.88
CA GLU A 23 -3.99 15.26 1.81
C GLU A 23 -4.94 14.95 0.65
N ILE A 24 -4.42 14.60 -0.53
CA ILE A 24 -5.24 14.16 -1.67
C ILE A 24 -6.09 12.95 -1.27
N SER A 25 -5.51 11.97 -0.58
CA SER A 25 -6.23 10.77 -0.15
C SER A 25 -7.39 11.10 0.81
N LEU A 26 -7.22 12.10 1.68
CA LEU A 26 -8.26 12.59 2.57
C LEU A 26 -9.36 13.33 1.79
N ILE A 27 -8.98 14.18 0.83
CA ILE A 27 -9.94 14.91 -0.04
C ILE A 27 -10.81 13.92 -0.81
N VAL A 28 -10.21 12.91 -1.46
CA VAL A 28 -10.96 11.88 -2.20
C VAL A 28 -11.93 11.15 -1.27
N GLN A 29 -11.49 10.79 -0.05
CA GLN A 29 -12.36 10.16 0.94
C GLN A 29 -13.57 11.01 1.34
N GLU A 30 -13.40 12.32 1.54
CA GLU A 30 -14.52 13.21 1.86
C GLU A 30 -15.47 13.37 0.67
N LEU A 31 -14.94 13.46 -0.55
CA LEU A 31 -15.76 13.53 -1.76
C LEU A 31 -16.63 12.28 -1.94
N THR A 32 -16.11 11.07 -1.65
CA THR A 32 -16.88 9.82 -1.71
C THR A 32 -18.07 9.83 -0.72
N LYS A 33 -17.96 10.49 0.44
CA LYS A 33 -19.07 10.58 1.40
C LYS A 33 -20.18 11.51 0.90
N ILE A 34 -19.83 12.56 0.18
CA ILE A 34 -20.77 13.57 -0.33
C ILE A 34 -21.56 13.00 -1.54
N GLU A 35 -20.98 12.10 -2.32
CA GLU A 35 -21.59 11.49 -3.51
C GLU A 35 -22.82 10.61 -3.25
N GLY A 36 -23.12 10.24 -1.99
CA GLY A 36 -24.42 9.67 -1.62
C GLY A 36 -25.61 10.58 -2.01
N GLN A 37 -25.35 11.85 -2.33
CA GLN A 37 -26.27 12.81 -2.93
C GLN A 37 -25.90 13.02 -4.40
N ALA A 38 -26.57 12.29 -5.30
CA ALA A 38 -26.27 12.15 -6.72
C ALA A 38 -26.09 13.48 -7.48
N ASN A 39 -24.86 14.00 -7.55
CA ASN A 39 -24.51 15.19 -8.32
C ASN A 39 -23.33 14.86 -9.26
N LYS A 40 -23.55 14.85 -10.57
CA LYS A 40 -22.57 14.46 -11.61
C LYS A 40 -21.25 15.26 -11.54
N THR A 41 -21.29 16.48 -11.03
CA THR A 41 -20.11 17.33 -10.84
C THR A 41 -19.15 16.76 -9.79
N ASN A 42 -19.68 16.13 -8.73
CA ASN A 42 -18.86 15.55 -7.65
C ASN A 42 -18.04 14.36 -8.16
N GLN A 43 -18.62 13.52 -9.02
CA GLN A 43 -17.93 12.39 -9.67
C GLN A 43 -16.76 12.84 -10.55
N THR A 44 -16.91 13.99 -11.23
CA THR A 44 -15.83 14.56 -12.05
C THR A 44 -14.70 15.08 -11.16
N TYR A 45 -15.02 15.78 -10.06
CA TYR A 45 -14.02 16.25 -9.12
C TYR A 45 -13.26 15.10 -8.44
N GLN A 46 -13.97 14.07 -7.99
CA GLN A 46 -13.35 12.89 -7.39
C GLN A 46 -12.38 12.22 -8.36
N LYS A 47 -12.80 12.01 -9.61
CA LYS A 47 -11.92 11.46 -10.66
C LYS A 47 -10.67 12.30 -10.86
N ASN A 48 -10.80 13.63 -10.96
CA ASN A 48 -9.65 14.52 -11.14
C ASN A 48 -8.66 14.44 -9.96
N TRP A 49 -9.16 14.33 -8.73
CA TRP A 49 -8.32 14.18 -7.54
C TRP A 49 -7.62 12.81 -7.50
N ILE A 50 -8.28 11.74 -7.93
CA ILE A 50 -7.67 10.42 -8.09
C ILE A 50 -6.53 10.49 -9.13
N GLU A 51 -6.79 11.05 -10.31
CA GLU A 51 -5.78 11.21 -11.37
C GLU A 51 -4.60 12.07 -10.93
N PHE A 52 -4.85 13.12 -10.13
CA PHE A 52 -3.81 13.93 -9.53
C PHE A 52 -2.97 13.16 -8.50
N GLY A 53 -3.62 12.36 -7.64
CA GLY A 53 -2.93 11.46 -6.71
C GLY A 53 -2.01 10.47 -7.42
N GLU A 54 -2.48 9.88 -8.52
CA GLU A 54 -1.69 8.99 -9.37
C GLU A 54 -0.46 9.69 -9.97
N HIS A 55 -0.60 10.93 -10.45
CA HIS A 55 0.53 11.73 -10.94
C HIS A 55 1.57 12.02 -9.85
N ILE A 56 1.11 12.34 -8.64
CA ILE A 56 2.02 12.57 -7.50
C ILE A 56 2.78 11.30 -7.15
N ILE A 57 2.11 10.14 -7.10
CA ILE A 57 2.75 8.83 -6.88
C ILE A 57 3.86 8.58 -7.91
N GLU A 58 3.58 8.74 -9.21
CA GLU A 58 4.58 8.48 -10.25
C GLU A 58 5.76 9.46 -10.19
N THR A 59 5.51 10.71 -9.81
CA THR A 59 6.58 11.69 -9.58
C THR A 59 7.45 11.30 -8.38
N ILE A 60 6.84 10.86 -7.27
CA ILE A 60 7.57 10.37 -6.09
C ILE A 60 8.45 9.17 -6.46
N LYS A 61 7.89 8.18 -7.16
CA LYS A 61 8.63 7.00 -7.62
C LYS A 61 9.80 7.39 -8.52
N THR A 62 9.60 8.35 -9.41
CA THR A 62 10.67 8.87 -10.28
C THR A 62 11.80 9.48 -9.47
N HIS A 63 11.49 10.38 -8.52
CA HIS A 63 12.49 10.97 -7.65
C HIS A 63 13.24 9.94 -6.81
N LEU A 64 12.52 8.99 -6.19
CA LEU A 64 13.12 7.91 -5.40
C LEU A 64 14.07 7.05 -6.23
N ASN A 65 13.69 6.67 -7.47
CA ASN A 65 14.58 5.93 -8.37
C ASN A 65 15.85 6.72 -8.75
N THR A 66 15.72 8.03 -8.97
CA THR A 66 16.88 8.90 -9.20
C THR A 66 17.81 8.97 -8.00
N ILE A 67 17.26 9.11 -6.79
CA ILE A 67 18.02 9.13 -5.53
C ILE A 67 18.74 7.78 -5.32
N ILE A 68 18.04 6.64 -5.51
CA ILE A 68 18.63 5.28 -5.41
C ILE A 68 19.81 5.14 -6.36
N THR A 69 19.62 5.48 -7.64
CA THR A 69 20.66 5.38 -8.67
C THR A 69 21.88 6.23 -8.31
N THR A 70 21.64 7.47 -7.90
CA THR A 70 22.71 8.42 -7.52
C THR A 70 23.44 7.94 -6.27
N ALA A 71 22.73 7.46 -5.25
CA ALA A 71 23.32 6.94 -4.02
C ALA A 71 24.17 5.68 -4.29
N GLN A 72 23.70 4.77 -5.15
CA GLN A 72 24.45 3.57 -5.56
C GLN A 72 25.74 3.94 -6.29
N GLN A 73 25.68 4.83 -7.28
CA GLN A 73 26.84 5.26 -8.06
C GLN A 73 27.92 5.93 -7.19
N ASN A 74 27.51 6.54 -6.08
CA ASN A 74 28.41 7.24 -5.16
C ASN A 74 28.68 6.45 -3.86
N SER A 75 28.28 5.18 -3.80
CA SER A 75 28.50 4.29 -2.64
C SER A 75 27.89 4.80 -1.31
N TYR A 76 26.80 5.57 -1.35
CA TYR A 76 26.01 5.97 -0.18
C TYR A 76 25.04 4.85 0.21
N PHE A 77 25.55 3.72 0.71
CA PHE A 77 24.75 2.51 1.00
C PHE A 77 23.53 2.77 1.89
N ARG A 78 23.68 3.59 2.94
CA ARG A 78 22.56 3.93 3.84
C ARG A 78 21.44 4.64 3.09
N HIS A 79 21.76 5.65 2.28
CA HIS A 79 20.78 6.36 1.46
C HIS A 79 20.14 5.42 0.46
N THR A 80 20.91 4.52 -0.15
CA THR A 80 20.36 3.50 -1.05
C THR A 80 19.31 2.64 -0.35
N ILE A 81 19.65 2.02 0.79
CA ILE A 81 18.71 1.15 1.53
C ILE A 81 17.48 1.94 1.98
N LEU A 82 17.68 3.10 2.60
CA LEU A 82 16.59 3.95 3.07
C LEU A 82 15.64 4.31 1.94
N THR A 83 16.17 4.78 0.82
CA THR A 83 15.36 5.22 -0.32
C THR A 83 14.68 4.05 -1.03
N SER A 84 15.32 2.88 -1.07
CA SER A 84 14.68 1.65 -1.58
C SER A 84 13.49 1.23 -0.72
N LEU A 85 13.58 1.34 0.61
CA LEU A 85 12.44 1.08 1.49
C LEU A 85 11.32 2.12 1.31
N GLU A 86 11.66 3.41 1.20
CA GLU A 86 10.69 4.47 0.89
C GLU A 86 9.94 4.19 -0.43
N LEU A 87 10.65 3.70 -1.45
CA LEU A 87 10.03 3.35 -2.74
C LEU A 87 9.01 2.23 -2.58
N VAL A 88 9.38 1.16 -1.86
CA VAL A 88 8.50 0.02 -1.62
C VAL A 88 7.24 0.43 -0.84
N GLU A 89 7.37 1.29 0.17
CA GLU A 89 6.23 1.82 0.92
C GLU A 89 5.31 2.67 0.04
N VAL A 90 5.86 3.52 -0.81
CA VAL A 90 5.08 4.33 -1.76
C VAL A 90 4.34 3.42 -2.74
N GLU A 91 4.98 2.36 -3.24
CA GLU A 91 4.32 1.38 -4.11
C GLU A 91 3.17 0.66 -3.39
N CYS A 92 3.37 0.24 -2.14
CA CYS A 92 2.30 -0.38 -1.34
C CYS A 92 1.11 0.58 -1.13
N ARG A 93 1.40 1.84 -0.81
CA ARG A 93 0.37 2.89 -0.63
C ARG A 93 -0.36 3.22 -1.93
N ALA A 94 0.34 3.23 -3.06
CA ALA A 94 -0.26 3.45 -4.37
C ALA A 94 -1.27 2.35 -4.71
N GLU A 95 -0.91 1.08 -4.52
CA GLU A 95 -1.83 -0.02 -4.74
C GLU A 95 -3.01 0.02 -3.78
N ARG A 96 -2.79 0.37 -2.51
CA ARG A 96 -3.87 0.56 -1.54
C ARG A 96 -4.84 1.65 -1.96
N PHE A 97 -4.32 2.75 -2.52
CA PHE A 97 -5.14 3.84 -3.05
C PHE A 97 -5.98 3.37 -4.24
N ARG A 98 -5.39 2.64 -5.19
CA ARG A 98 -6.08 2.06 -6.36
C ARG A 98 -7.16 1.03 -5.98
N VAL A 99 -6.89 0.21 -4.96
CA VAL A 99 -7.87 -0.74 -4.41
C VAL A 99 -9.02 -0.02 -3.72
N LYS A 100 -8.74 1.08 -3.01
CA LYS A 100 -9.76 1.88 -2.32
C LYS A 100 -10.63 2.68 -3.30
N TYR A 101 -10.06 3.11 -4.43
CA TYR A 101 -10.72 3.95 -5.44
C TYR A 101 -10.57 3.35 -6.85
N PRO A 102 -11.16 2.18 -7.12
CA PRO A 102 -11.03 1.53 -8.42
C PRO A 102 -11.71 2.38 -9.52
N PRO A 103 -11.15 2.46 -10.74
CA PRO A 103 -11.72 3.27 -11.83
C PRO A 103 -13.17 2.92 -12.19
N THR A 104 -13.55 1.66 -11.99
CA THR A 104 -14.89 1.12 -12.25
C THR A 104 -15.80 1.13 -11.02
N GLY A 105 -15.33 1.63 -9.88
CA GLY A 105 -16.03 1.58 -8.59
C GLY A 105 -16.10 0.18 -7.94
N ILE A 106 -15.61 -0.86 -8.63
CA ILE A 106 -15.60 -2.25 -8.19
C ILE A 106 -14.21 -2.84 -8.48
N ILE A 107 -13.72 -3.69 -7.58
CA ILE A 107 -12.46 -4.43 -7.77
C ILE A 107 -12.69 -5.57 -8.77
N THR A 108 -12.07 -5.48 -9.95
CA THR A 108 -12.15 -6.52 -10.98
C THR A 108 -11.09 -7.61 -10.75
N PRO A 109 -11.25 -8.83 -11.31
CA PRO A 109 -10.21 -9.85 -11.28
C PRO A 109 -8.86 -9.37 -11.85
N THR A 110 -8.89 -8.46 -12.82
CA THR A 110 -7.70 -7.82 -13.36
C THR A 110 -6.99 -6.97 -12.31
N ILE A 111 -7.73 -6.13 -11.56
CA ILE A 111 -7.16 -5.34 -10.46
C ILE A 111 -6.58 -6.25 -9.37
N GLN A 112 -7.30 -7.33 -9.02
CA GLN A 112 -6.80 -8.31 -8.03
C GLN A 112 -5.48 -8.95 -8.47
N TRP A 113 -5.38 -9.33 -9.74
CA TRP A 113 -4.15 -9.91 -10.30
C TRP A 113 -3.00 -8.91 -10.29
N VAL A 114 -3.25 -7.65 -10.68
CA VAL A 114 -2.25 -6.58 -10.65
C VAL A 114 -1.73 -6.37 -9.22
N VAL A 115 -2.64 -6.23 -8.25
CA VAL A 115 -2.27 -6.03 -6.84
C VAL A 115 -1.51 -7.23 -6.30
N LYS A 116 -1.93 -8.46 -6.63
CA LYS A 116 -1.25 -9.68 -6.21
C LYS A 116 0.20 -9.73 -6.71
N ASN A 117 0.42 -9.42 -7.99
CA ASN A 117 1.75 -9.37 -8.56
C ASN A 117 2.59 -8.28 -7.91
N LYS A 118 2.01 -7.09 -7.73
CA LYS A 118 2.74 -5.98 -7.09
C LYS A 118 3.12 -6.29 -5.65
N CYS A 119 2.25 -6.96 -4.90
CA CYS A 119 2.59 -7.48 -3.57
C CYS A 119 3.78 -8.44 -3.61
N SER A 120 3.82 -9.37 -4.57
CA SER A 120 4.95 -10.29 -4.72
C SER A 120 6.26 -9.58 -5.12
N GLU A 121 6.19 -8.57 -5.99
CA GLU A 121 7.35 -7.73 -6.35
C GLU A 121 7.91 -6.98 -5.14
N ILE A 122 7.01 -6.39 -4.32
CA ILE A 122 7.36 -5.70 -3.09
C ILE A 122 8.05 -6.65 -2.11
N GLU A 123 7.50 -7.85 -1.91
CA GLU A 123 8.07 -8.85 -1.01
C GLU A 123 9.46 -9.31 -1.47
N GLY A 124 9.64 -9.55 -2.76
CA GLY A 124 10.94 -9.91 -3.34
C GLY A 124 11.97 -8.78 -3.19
N THR A 125 11.53 -7.52 -3.29
CA THR A 125 12.39 -6.35 -3.04
C THR A 125 12.79 -6.26 -1.57
N CYS A 126 11.86 -6.50 -0.65
CA CYS A 126 12.13 -6.53 0.80
C CYS A 126 13.11 -7.65 1.16
N GLU A 127 12.95 -8.83 0.56
CA GLU A 127 13.84 -9.96 0.74
C GLU A 127 15.26 -9.63 0.26
N TYR A 128 15.38 -9.01 -0.93
CA TYR A 128 16.66 -8.53 -1.44
C TYR A 128 17.31 -7.50 -0.51
N ILE A 129 16.55 -6.53 0.00
CA ILE A 129 17.07 -5.53 0.95
C ILE A 129 17.61 -6.21 2.22
N CYS A 130 16.88 -7.16 2.78
CA CYS A 130 17.27 -7.89 3.99
C CYS A 130 18.48 -8.79 3.80
N ASN A 131 18.51 -9.56 2.72
CA ASN A 131 19.50 -10.61 2.52
C ASN A 131 20.77 -10.10 1.85
N GLU A 132 20.69 -9.06 1.02
CA GLU A 132 21.81 -8.58 0.21
C GLU A 132 22.28 -7.18 0.58
N MET A 133 21.37 -6.22 0.77
CA MET A 133 21.76 -4.82 0.93
C MET A 133 22.18 -4.47 2.36
N ILE A 134 21.36 -4.84 3.36
CA ILE A 134 21.63 -4.55 4.77
C ILE A 134 22.97 -5.14 5.25
N PRO A 135 23.29 -6.43 4.98
CA PRO A 135 24.56 -7.02 5.43
C PRO A 135 25.80 -6.30 4.88
N ARG A 136 25.70 -5.70 3.68
CA ARG A 136 26.80 -4.95 3.04
C ARG A 136 27.07 -3.58 3.68
N MET A 137 26.10 -3.01 4.41
CA MET A 137 26.25 -1.71 5.05
C MET A 137 27.20 -1.75 6.26
N ASN A 138 27.36 -2.92 6.91
CA ASN A 138 28.21 -3.13 8.09
C ASN A 138 27.95 -2.08 9.21
N ALA A 139 26.68 -1.80 9.51
CA ALA A 139 26.27 -0.84 10.53
C ALA A 139 25.08 -1.36 11.34
N GLU A 140 25.39 -2.15 12.37
CA GLU A 140 24.45 -2.94 13.20
C GLU A 140 23.30 -2.12 13.79
N HIS A 141 23.54 -0.87 14.19
CA HIS A 141 22.48 -0.01 14.75
C HIS A 141 21.38 0.34 13.74
N PHE A 142 21.74 0.52 12.46
CA PHE A 142 20.78 0.84 11.40
C PHE A 142 20.10 -0.40 10.82
N GLU A 143 20.76 -1.56 10.92
CA GLU A 143 20.23 -2.84 10.46
C GLU A 143 18.89 -3.18 11.13
N ASN A 144 18.80 -3.08 12.46
CA ASN A 144 17.54 -3.36 13.16
C ASN A 144 16.42 -2.40 12.76
N GLN A 145 16.73 -1.11 12.53
CA GLN A 145 15.74 -0.13 12.08
C GLN A 145 15.18 -0.49 10.71
N PHE A 146 16.03 -0.91 9.77
CA PHE A 146 15.58 -1.31 8.44
C PHE A 146 14.80 -2.63 8.47
N LYS A 147 15.21 -3.61 9.29
CA LYS A 147 14.47 -4.87 9.43
C LYS A 147 13.07 -4.66 10.00
N LEU A 148 12.92 -3.86 11.06
CA LEU A 148 11.61 -3.51 11.62
C LEU A 148 10.72 -2.85 10.56
N ARG A 149 11.28 -1.93 9.79
CA ARG A 149 10.56 -1.25 8.71
C ARG A 149 10.12 -2.22 7.59
N VAL A 150 10.93 -3.23 7.28
CA VAL A 150 10.55 -4.31 6.36
C VAL A 150 9.40 -5.16 6.93
N GLU A 151 9.42 -5.49 8.22
CA GLU A 151 8.32 -6.21 8.88
C GLU A 151 7.00 -5.43 8.80
N GLU A 152 7.04 -4.10 9.00
CA GLU A 152 5.88 -3.22 8.82
C GLU A 152 5.35 -3.28 7.38
N ILE A 153 6.24 -3.23 6.38
CA ILE A 153 5.86 -3.37 4.97
C ILE A 153 5.20 -4.73 4.70
N TYR A 154 5.75 -5.83 5.22
CA TYR A 154 5.13 -7.16 5.06
C TYR A 154 3.70 -7.20 5.64
N GLN A 155 3.49 -6.54 6.79
CA GLN A 155 2.16 -6.42 7.38
C GLN A 155 1.22 -5.58 6.48
N GLU A 156 1.69 -4.45 5.95
CA GLU A 156 0.91 -3.62 5.04
C GLU A 156 0.54 -4.35 3.74
N VAL A 157 1.45 -5.16 3.19
CA VAL A 157 1.24 -5.99 2.00
C VAL A 157 0.22 -7.10 2.28
N SER A 158 0.30 -7.74 3.44
CA SER A 158 -0.70 -8.73 3.88
C SER A 158 -2.10 -8.13 3.95
N ASP A 159 -2.21 -6.93 4.51
CA ASP A 159 -3.48 -6.21 4.60
C ASP A 159 -3.99 -5.74 3.23
N LEU A 160 -3.09 -5.30 2.35
CA LEU A 160 -3.41 -4.94 0.97
C LEU A 160 -3.97 -6.13 0.18
N ARG A 161 -3.35 -7.32 0.29
CA ARG A 161 -3.86 -8.54 -0.34
C ARG A 161 -5.27 -8.86 0.13
N LYS A 162 -5.50 -8.81 1.45
CA LYS A 162 -6.84 -9.04 2.03
C LYS A 162 -7.83 -8.02 1.49
N ALA A 163 -7.47 -6.73 1.41
CA ALA A 163 -8.34 -5.68 0.91
C ALA A 163 -8.73 -5.91 -0.56
N ALA A 164 -7.79 -6.30 -1.41
CA ALA A 164 -8.07 -6.61 -2.81
C ALA A 164 -8.93 -7.87 -2.98
N MET A 165 -8.84 -8.83 -2.05
CA MET A 165 -9.56 -10.11 -2.09
C MET A 165 -10.93 -10.09 -1.40
N ARG A 166 -11.29 -9.04 -0.65
CA ARG A 166 -12.58 -8.96 0.07
C ARG A 166 -13.81 -8.96 -0.84
N ASP A 167 -13.66 -8.62 -2.12
CA ASP A 167 -14.74 -8.69 -3.13
C ASP A 167 -14.82 -10.05 -3.85
N ILE A 168 -14.05 -11.07 -3.43
CA ILE A 168 -14.26 -12.44 -3.91
C ILE A 168 -15.58 -12.96 -3.31
N PRO A 169 -16.55 -13.39 -4.13
CA PRO A 169 -17.74 -14.05 -3.61
C PRO A 169 -17.29 -15.27 -2.78
N LEU A 170 -17.72 -15.34 -1.52
CA LEU A 170 -17.47 -16.51 -0.66
C LEU A 170 -17.68 -17.80 -1.46
N THR A 171 -16.68 -18.67 -1.41
CA THR A 171 -16.75 -20.00 -2.02
C THR A 171 -17.94 -20.78 -1.45
N TYR A 172 -18.38 -21.82 -2.15
CA TYR A 172 -19.48 -22.65 -1.68
C TYR A 172 -19.16 -23.27 -0.30
N GLU A 173 -17.92 -23.71 -0.11
CA GLU A 173 -17.38 -24.22 1.15
C GLU A 173 -17.43 -23.17 2.28
N GLU A 174 -16.98 -21.93 2.04
CA GLU A 174 -17.02 -20.87 3.05
C GLU A 174 -18.46 -20.49 3.43
N LYS A 175 -19.39 -20.48 2.46
CA LYS A 175 -20.83 -20.29 2.73
C LYS A 175 -21.41 -21.45 3.55
N LEU A 176 -20.94 -22.67 3.30
CA LEU A 176 -21.34 -23.87 4.05
C LEU A 176 -20.82 -23.83 5.50
N GLU A 177 -19.58 -23.38 5.71
CA GLU A 177 -19.00 -23.22 7.04
C GLU A 177 -19.73 -22.15 7.85
N ILE A 178 -20.04 -21.00 7.26
CA ILE A 178 -20.83 -19.95 7.91
C ILE A 178 -22.22 -20.49 8.29
N ARG A 179 -22.90 -21.22 7.39
CA ARG A 179 -24.21 -21.85 7.71
C ARG A 179 -24.09 -22.88 8.83
N ARG A 180 -23.02 -23.69 8.85
CA ARG A 180 -22.79 -24.67 9.93
C ARG A 180 -22.52 -23.99 11.26
N ALA A 181 -21.71 -22.93 11.27
CA ALA A 181 -21.40 -22.12 12.45
C ALA A 181 -22.65 -21.43 13.01
N MET A 182 -23.45 -20.80 12.15
CA MET A 182 -24.75 -20.24 12.54
C MET A 182 -25.67 -21.32 13.12
N ASN A 183 -25.80 -22.48 12.46
CA ASN A 183 -26.64 -23.57 12.96
C ASN A 183 -26.15 -24.19 14.27
N SER A 184 -24.84 -24.15 14.57
CA SER A 184 -24.31 -24.56 15.87
C SER A 184 -24.62 -23.54 16.98
N GLU A 185 -24.62 -22.25 16.67
CA GLU A 185 -25.05 -21.21 17.61
C GLU A 185 -26.55 -21.30 17.91
N PHE A 186 -27.38 -21.60 16.90
CA PHE A 186 -28.83 -21.80 17.09
C PHE A 186 -29.20 -23.14 17.76
N ARG A 187 -28.30 -24.13 17.80
CA ARG A 187 -28.49 -25.35 18.59
C ARG A 187 -28.07 -25.19 20.05
N GLY A 188 -27.29 -24.17 20.37
CA GLY A 188 -26.90 -23.83 21.76
C GLY A 188 -27.98 -23.06 22.53
N SER A 189 -28.96 -22.45 21.85
CA SER A 189 -30.03 -21.64 22.46
C SER A 189 -31.32 -22.42 22.74
N GLY A 190 -31.22 -23.72 23.02
CA GLY A 190 -32.35 -24.60 23.34
C GLY A 190 -33.18 -24.11 24.53
N VAL A 191 -34.13 -23.22 24.27
CA VAL A 191 -35.28 -22.96 25.14
C VAL A 191 -36.44 -23.74 24.55
N ILE A 192 -36.63 -24.93 25.10
CA ILE A 192 -37.81 -25.77 24.88
C ILE A 192 -38.95 -25.14 25.67
N TYR A 193 -40.01 -24.67 25.00
CA TYR A 193 -41.29 -24.43 25.69
C TYR A 193 -42.01 -25.77 25.84
N ILE A 194 -42.13 -26.23 27.09
CA ILE A 194 -42.95 -27.39 27.47
C ILE A 194 -44.11 -26.89 28.34
N TYR A 195 -45.32 -27.24 27.89
CA TYR A 195 -46.68 -27.09 28.46
C TYR A 195 -47.28 -25.69 28.62
#